data_AF-E3FQY3-F1
#
_entry.id   AF-E3FQY3-F1
#
_cell.length_a   1.000
_cell.length_b   1.000
_cell.length_c   1.000
_cell.angle_alpha   90.00
_cell.angle_beta   90.00
_cell.angle_gamma   90.00
#
_symmetry.space_group_name_H-M   'P 1'
#
loop_
_entity.id
_entity.type
_entity.pdbx_description
1 polymer ?
#
loop_
_entity_poly.entity_id
_entity_poly.type
_entity_poly.pdbx_seq_one_letter_code
_entity_poly.pdbx_strand_id
1 'polypeptide(L)'
;MAIVGGGIAGAGLAASLLFNGRARGISLDVRVYSQGEPDSVPPPVVLTPECRSRLAALGCRVPLDWRVHELRGVEVIAHGRRELLPAPPGGLWVVDSWPHGPGGMAAVREALSTAATTQGARFIPRHVDRVENQPPSPDAPAAVRGSGSLVVRAQGSGERFHAVALAAGAGASLGDGFFPGFQPAPSVAAVHARVRQSASRLTLAPLARLWISPLPTIDGLFLLPSAHSVYVLAFGPAVTPADLCQALMMAARDGLLEEGFELSCLETTRLPFGPGRTLVAPGQIAVGAAALGHPLQIGLSETLATCSRAAVGLLDGGLSCASLERRYIRHGLSEMLEDSAAGARSIAWLRRAGRRAPEAFLAARKRGAVGGVYSGGVLGLASPTPLALLASARWAGMREVVGSWLRTTVEPVPTAMPSLEPDLYYVVDDDADARDAMTQLLESTGATVVAFADELALFCAVARRPPTAILLDVVLHWVDGLRLCEGLKKHPLTRNTRVIVMSGLNRPHVQQGALDAGAEAFLPKPVEPRQLMQALLGEPLEAPHHAPLHPAAGPSDLDSDRYAS
;
A
#
# COMPACT_ATOMS: atom_id res chain seq x y z
N MET A 1 23.70 -23.36 -1.48
CA MET A 1 22.50 -22.66 -1.96
C MET A 1 22.84 -21.93 -3.24
N ALA A 2 21.96 -22.00 -4.24
CA ALA A 2 22.07 -21.21 -5.46
C ALA A 2 21.17 -19.99 -5.39
N ILE A 3 21.61 -18.87 -5.96
CA ILE A 3 20.84 -17.64 -6.12
C ILE A 3 20.83 -17.30 -7.60
N VAL A 4 19.65 -17.20 -8.19
CA VAL A 4 19.46 -16.87 -9.60
C VAL A 4 19.17 -15.38 -9.73
N GLY A 5 20.12 -14.63 -10.28
CA GLY A 5 20.07 -13.18 -10.40
C GLY A 5 21.16 -12.52 -9.55
N GLY A 6 22.08 -11.81 -10.22
CA GLY A 6 23.21 -11.12 -9.58
C GLY A 6 22.96 -9.64 -9.28
N GLY A 7 21.70 -9.19 -9.31
CA GLY A 7 21.32 -7.83 -8.95
C GLY A 7 21.44 -7.56 -7.45
N ILE A 8 20.93 -6.41 -7.00
CA ILE A 8 20.97 -6.00 -5.58
C ILE A 8 20.26 -7.02 -4.67
N ALA A 9 19.14 -7.58 -5.10
CA ALA A 9 18.43 -8.61 -4.36
C ALA A 9 19.30 -9.87 -4.17
N GLY A 10 19.96 -10.34 -5.23
CA GLY A 10 20.80 -11.53 -5.17
C GLY A 10 22.05 -11.34 -4.33
N ALA A 11 22.77 -10.23 -4.55
CA ALA A 11 23.96 -9.90 -3.76
C ALA A 11 23.60 -9.64 -2.28
N GLY A 12 22.49 -8.94 -2.02
CA GLY A 12 21.99 -8.69 -0.67
C GLY A 12 21.53 -9.96 0.04
N LEU A 13 20.91 -10.91 -0.67
CA LEU A 13 20.55 -12.21 -0.11
C LEU A 13 21.79 -13.04 0.20
N ALA A 14 22.78 -13.07 -0.69
CA ALA A 14 24.04 -13.78 -0.47
C ALA A 14 24.76 -13.25 0.79
N ALA A 15 24.89 -11.93 0.92
CA ALA A 15 25.45 -11.30 2.11
C ALA A 15 24.63 -11.63 3.37
N SER A 16 23.29 -11.54 3.28
CA SER A 16 22.40 -11.83 4.42
C SER A 16 22.51 -13.28 4.89
N LEU A 17 22.57 -14.24 3.96
CA LEU A 17 22.69 -15.67 4.27
C LEU A 17 24.02 -16.00 4.95
N LEU A 18 25.13 -15.49 4.42
CA LEU A 18 26.45 -15.76 4.96
C LEU A 18 26.64 -15.11 6.34
N PHE A 19 26.16 -13.87 6.50
CA PHE A 19 26.20 -13.17 7.78
C PHE A 19 25.39 -13.91 8.85
N ASN A 20 24.13 -14.25 8.55
CA ASN A 20 23.24 -14.95 9.49
C ASN A 20 23.66 -16.41 9.72
N GLY A 21 24.23 -17.07 8.72
CA GLY A 21 24.74 -18.43 8.80
C GLY A 21 25.94 -18.53 9.73
N ARG A 22 26.91 -17.62 9.60
CA ARG A 22 28.07 -17.53 10.51
C ARG A 22 27.65 -17.29 11.96
N ALA A 23 26.70 -16.38 12.18
CA ALA A 23 26.17 -16.11 13.53
C ALA A 23 25.52 -17.35 14.18
N ARG A 24 25.03 -18.30 13.38
CA ARG A 24 24.42 -19.56 13.83
C ARG A 24 25.39 -20.75 13.80
N GLY A 25 26.65 -20.56 13.41
CA GLY A 25 27.63 -21.64 13.24
C GLY A 25 27.36 -22.57 12.05
N ILE A 26 26.55 -22.14 11.08
CA ILE A 26 26.20 -22.92 9.88
C ILE A 26 27.16 -22.57 8.74
N SER A 27 27.86 -23.57 8.21
CA SER A 27 28.67 -23.42 7.00
C SER A 27 27.80 -23.51 5.75
N LEU A 28 27.83 -22.47 4.91
CA LEU A 28 27.01 -22.37 3.69
C LEU A 28 27.91 -22.13 2.48
N ASP A 29 27.78 -22.98 1.46
CA ASP A 29 28.30 -22.70 0.12
C ASP A 29 27.22 -21.93 -0.67
N VAL A 30 27.47 -20.66 -0.99
CA VAL A 30 26.52 -19.78 -1.70
C VAL A 30 27.07 -19.45 -3.08
N ARG A 31 26.33 -19.82 -4.13
CA ARG A 31 26.66 -19.52 -5.53
C ARG A 31 25.61 -18.61 -6.14
N VAL A 32 26.03 -17.45 -6.63
CA VAL A 32 25.16 -16.45 -7.25
C VAL A 32 25.37 -16.50 -8.76
N TYR A 33 24.35 -16.88 -9.49
CA TYR A 33 24.33 -16.87 -10.94
C TYR A 33 23.89 -15.49 -11.43
N SER A 34 24.74 -14.83 -12.21
CA SER A 34 24.48 -13.50 -12.76
C SER A 34 24.57 -13.53 -14.29
N GLN A 35 23.60 -12.95 -14.98
CA GLN A 35 23.82 -12.51 -16.35
C GLN A 35 24.41 -11.10 -16.31
N GLY A 36 25.61 -10.97 -16.89
CA GLY A 36 26.24 -9.67 -17.08
C GLY A 36 25.81 -9.09 -18.41
N GLU A 37 24.73 -8.34 -18.43
CA GLU A 37 24.58 -7.24 -19.38
C GLU A 37 24.49 -5.95 -18.57
N PRO A 38 25.38 -4.97 -18.80
CA PRO A 38 25.28 -3.68 -18.13
C PRO A 38 24.02 -2.96 -18.61
N ASP A 39 23.24 -2.41 -17.67
CA ASP A 39 22.08 -1.56 -18.00
C ASP A 39 22.53 -0.45 -18.95
N SER A 40 21.87 -0.31 -20.11
CA SER A 40 22.23 0.73 -21.10
C SER A 40 21.94 2.13 -20.55
N VAL A 41 20.94 2.23 -19.66
CA VAL A 41 20.64 3.41 -18.85
C VAL A 41 20.94 3.10 -17.38
N PRO A 42 22.12 3.48 -16.85
CA PRO A 42 22.46 3.19 -15.46
C PRO A 42 21.52 3.95 -14.51
N PRO A 43 20.69 3.25 -13.70
CA PRO A 43 19.76 3.91 -12.80
C PRO A 43 20.48 4.44 -11.55
N PRO A 44 20.14 5.66 -11.08
CA PRO A 44 20.57 6.12 -9.77
C PRO A 44 19.84 5.32 -8.70
N VAL A 45 20.33 5.40 -7.47
CA VAL A 45 19.68 4.75 -6.33
C VAL A 45 19.45 5.74 -5.21
N VAL A 46 18.29 5.64 -4.58
CA VAL A 46 17.95 6.46 -3.42
C VAL A 46 18.09 5.63 -2.15
N LEU A 47 19.05 6.02 -1.30
CA LEU A 47 19.34 5.39 -0.02
C LEU A 47 18.69 6.16 1.12
N THR A 48 17.71 5.51 1.73
CA THR A 48 17.06 5.97 2.96
C THR A 48 17.96 5.70 4.17
N PRO A 49 17.70 6.33 5.33
CA PRO A 49 18.42 5.99 6.56
C PRO A 49 18.36 4.49 6.88
N GLU A 50 17.19 3.85 6.70
CA GLU A 50 17.02 2.42 6.90
C GLU A 50 17.86 1.57 5.93
N CYS A 51 17.92 1.93 4.63
CA CYS A 51 18.79 1.28 3.66
C CYS A 51 20.25 1.30 4.14
N ARG A 52 20.72 2.47 4.60
CA ARG A 52 22.12 2.64 5.03
C ARG A 52 22.43 1.81 6.26
N SER A 53 21.53 1.77 7.24
CA SER A 53 21.66 0.90 8.42
C SER A 53 21.70 -0.58 8.04
N ARG A 54 20.87 -1.02 7.10
CA ARG A 54 20.88 -2.42 6.61
C ARG A 54 22.16 -2.75 5.83
N LEU A 55 22.62 -1.87 4.95
CA LEU A 55 23.88 -2.06 4.22
C LEU A 55 25.07 -2.17 5.18
N ALA A 56 25.13 -1.30 6.19
CA ALA A 56 26.15 -1.37 7.23
C ALA A 56 26.08 -2.69 8.02
N ALA A 57 24.88 -3.15 8.38
CA ALA A 57 24.67 -4.43 9.06
C ALA A 57 25.12 -5.64 8.23
N LEU A 58 25.04 -5.56 6.90
CA LEU A 58 25.53 -6.59 5.98
C LEU A 58 27.06 -6.53 5.75
N GLY A 59 27.77 -5.63 6.43
CA GLY A 59 29.21 -5.44 6.29
C GLY A 59 29.61 -4.64 5.05
N CYS A 60 28.68 -3.93 4.41
CA CYS A 60 29.01 -3.03 3.31
C CYS A 60 29.61 -1.74 3.86
N ARG A 61 30.78 -1.35 3.36
CA ARG A 61 31.31 -0.01 3.59
C ARG A 61 30.59 0.95 2.68
N VAL A 62 29.75 1.81 3.25
CA VAL A 62 29.08 2.90 2.54
C VAL A 62 30.07 4.08 2.46
N PRO A 63 30.63 4.42 1.27
CA PRO A 63 31.55 5.55 1.13
C PRO A 63 30.86 6.86 1.49
N LEU A 64 31.62 7.80 2.06
CA LEU A 64 31.11 9.16 2.33
C LEU A 64 30.79 9.92 1.04
N ASP A 65 31.45 9.55 -0.06
CA ASP A 65 31.25 10.09 -1.41
C ASP A 65 29.87 9.75 -1.99
N TRP A 66 29.08 8.90 -1.32
CA TRP A 66 27.69 8.65 -1.70
C TRP A 66 26.72 9.73 -1.19
N ARG A 67 27.19 10.66 -0.34
CA ARG A 67 26.39 11.76 0.20
C ARG A 67 26.34 13.00 -0.73
N VAL A 68 26.82 12.91 -1.97
CA VAL A 68 26.98 14.08 -2.85
C VAL A 68 25.64 14.78 -3.14
N HIS A 69 24.52 14.04 -3.19
CA HIS A 69 23.18 14.61 -3.32
C HIS A 69 22.24 14.15 -2.22
N GLU A 70 21.87 15.08 -1.34
CA GLU A 70 20.86 14.86 -0.29
C GLU A 70 19.55 15.55 -0.68
N LEU A 71 18.50 14.77 -0.92
CA LEU A 71 17.16 15.31 -1.17
C LEU A 71 16.50 15.66 0.17
N ARG A 72 15.94 16.87 0.21
CA ARG A 72 15.14 17.39 1.34
C ARG A 72 13.70 16.89 1.32
N GLY A 73 13.27 16.25 0.24
CA GLY A 73 11.92 15.74 0.11
C GLY A 73 11.55 15.30 -1.30
N VAL A 74 10.26 14.99 -1.46
CA VAL A 74 9.64 14.58 -2.71
C VAL A 74 8.44 15.50 -2.98
N GLU A 75 8.49 16.26 -4.06
CA GLU A 75 7.38 17.08 -4.52
C GLU A 75 6.43 16.23 -5.37
N VAL A 76 5.18 16.08 -4.91
CA VAL A 76 4.11 15.40 -5.65
C VAL A 76 3.33 16.42 -6.45
N ILE A 77 3.21 16.17 -7.75
CA ILE A 77 2.58 17.07 -8.72
C ILE A 77 1.42 16.34 -9.37
N ALA A 78 0.23 16.95 -9.40
CA ALA A 78 -0.87 16.47 -10.22
C ALA A 78 -1.73 17.64 -10.70
N HIS A 79 -1.96 17.69 -12.01
CA HIS A 79 -2.88 18.65 -12.67
C HIS A 79 -2.72 20.11 -12.18
N GLY A 80 -1.48 20.59 -12.05
CA GLY A 80 -1.15 21.95 -11.65
C GLY A 80 -1.05 22.20 -10.14
N ARG A 81 -1.39 21.23 -9.27
CA ARG A 81 -1.10 21.30 -7.83
C ARG A 81 0.24 20.67 -7.49
N ARG A 82 0.97 21.27 -6.55
CA ARG A 82 2.28 20.82 -6.07
C ARG A 82 2.24 20.71 -4.55
N GLU A 83 2.73 19.60 -4.01
CA GLU A 83 2.71 19.30 -2.59
C GLU A 83 4.05 18.68 -2.17
N LEU A 84 4.65 19.19 -1.08
CA LEU A 84 5.97 18.75 -0.64
C LEU A 84 5.89 17.68 0.46
N LEU A 85 6.51 16.52 0.19
CA LEU A 85 6.77 15.49 1.20
C LEU A 85 8.17 15.71 1.79
N PRO A 86 8.30 16.07 3.07
CA PRO A 86 9.61 16.23 3.68
C PRO A 86 10.32 14.87 3.83
N ALA A 87 11.63 14.89 3.61
CA ALA A 87 12.54 13.78 3.86
C ALA A 87 12.55 13.37 5.35
N PRO A 88 12.85 12.10 5.67
CA PRO A 88 12.98 11.67 7.06
C PRO A 88 14.25 12.29 7.69
N PRO A 89 14.34 12.34 9.03
CA PRO A 89 15.56 12.78 9.69
C PRO A 89 16.74 11.91 9.22
N GLY A 90 17.79 12.56 8.71
CA GLY A 90 18.93 11.90 8.08
C GLY A 90 18.92 11.85 6.54
N GLY A 91 17.91 12.43 5.89
CA GLY A 91 17.91 12.72 4.46
C GLY A 91 17.87 11.52 3.52
N LEU A 92 17.48 11.78 2.27
CA LEU A 92 17.49 10.80 1.19
C LEU A 92 18.74 11.00 0.34
N TRP A 93 19.64 10.02 0.32
CA TRP A 93 20.89 10.13 -0.45
C TRP A 93 20.66 9.58 -1.84
N VAL A 94 20.86 10.40 -2.87
CA VAL A 94 20.90 9.96 -4.26
C VAL A 94 22.33 9.60 -4.58
N VAL A 95 22.58 8.30 -4.74
CA VAL A 95 23.89 7.80 -5.16
C VAL A 95 23.88 7.67 -6.66
N ASP A 96 24.80 8.37 -7.29
CA ASP A 96 24.98 8.37 -8.73
C ASP A 96 26.35 8.96 -9.07
N SER A 97 27.07 8.32 -9.99
CA SER A 97 28.37 8.79 -10.47
C SER A 97 28.37 9.04 -11.98
N TRP A 98 27.20 8.98 -12.62
CA TRP A 98 27.04 9.26 -14.05
C TRP A 98 27.31 10.74 -14.37
N PRO A 99 28.01 11.09 -15.48
CA PRO A 99 28.52 10.22 -16.54
C PRO A 99 29.94 9.67 -16.33
N HIS A 100 30.59 10.00 -15.22
CA HIS A 100 32.02 9.71 -14.99
C HIS A 100 32.30 8.38 -14.29
N GLY A 101 31.25 7.61 -13.95
CA GLY A 101 31.35 6.36 -13.21
C GLY A 101 30.10 5.49 -13.34
N PRO A 102 30.06 4.34 -12.63
CA PRO A 102 28.93 3.43 -12.66
C PRO A 102 27.67 4.08 -12.10
N GLY A 103 26.50 3.63 -12.56
CA GLY A 103 25.22 4.03 -11.98
C GLY A 103 25.10 3.72 -10.51
N GLY A 104 24.24 4.45 -9.80
CA GLY A 104 24.00 4.24 -8.37
C GLY A 104 23.65 2.80 -8.00
N MET A 105 22.74 2.17 -8.75
CA MET A 105 22.35 0.77 -8.51
C MET A 105 23.53 -0.19 -8.73
N ALA A 106 24.39 0.08 -9.72
CA ALA A 106 25.59 -0.70 -9.99
C ALA A 106 26.63 -0.56 -8.86
N ALA A 107 26.85 0.65 -8.35
CA ALA A 107 27.75 0.91 -7.23
C ALA A 107 27.30 0.18 -5.94
N VAL A 108 26.00 0.22 -5.62
CA VAL A 108 25.46 -0.53 -4.46
C VAL A 108 25.55 -2.04 -4.67
N ARG A 109 25.26 -2.53 -5.88
CA ARG A 109 25.41 -3.95 -6.22
C ARG A 109 26.86 -4.40 -6.07
N GLU A 110 27.82 -3.60 -6.51
CA GLU A 110 29.25 -3.90 -6.39
C GLU A 110 29.70 -3.94 -4.92
N ALA A 111 29.26 -2.97 -4.11
CA ALA A 111 29.54 -2.96 -2.67
C ALA A 111 28.98 -4.22 -1.98
N LEU A 112 27.73 -4.60 -2.28
CA LEU A 112 27.10 -5.82 -1.76
C LEU A 112 27.81 -7.10 -2.24
N SER A 113 28.18 -7.15 -3.51
CA SER A 113 28.87 -8.31 -4.09
C SER A 113 30.26 -8.48 -3.49
N THR A 114 30.97 -7.37 -3.26
CA THR A 114 32.25 -7.35 -2.56
C THR A 114 32.09 -7.87 -1.13
N ALA A 115 31.12 -7.35 -0.38
CA ALA A 115 30.84 -7.80 0.98
C ALA A 115 30.47 -9.29 1.05
N ALA A 116 29.65 -9.78 0.10
CA ALA A 116 29.28 -11.19 0.01
C ALA A 116 30.48 -12.07 -0.35
N THR A 117 31.35 -11.62 -1.27
CA THR A 117 32.55 -12.37 -1.69
C THR A 117 33.56 -12.48 -0.55
N THR A 118 33.79 -11.41 0.21
CA THR A 118 34.62 -11.45 1.42
C THR A 118 34.05 -12.42 2.48
N GLN A 119 32.74 -12.65 2.46
CA GLN A 119 32.08 -13.62 3.33
C GLN A 119 32.07 -15.06 2.77
N GLY A 120 32.56 -15.29 1.54
CA GLY A 120 32.69 -16.61 0.92
C GLY A 120 31.68 -16.92 -0.20
N ALA A 121 30.89 -15.96 -0.66
CA ALA A 121 30.02 -16.15 -1.83
C ALA A 121 30.84 -16.28 -3.13
N ARG A 122 30.37 -17.11 -4.07
CA ARG A 122 30.93 -17.22 -5.42
C ARG A 122 29.96 -16.66 -6.46
N PHE A 123 30.41 -15.73 -7.28
CA PHE A 123 29.61 -15.16 -8.38
C PHE A 123 29.99 -15.86 -9.70
N ILE A 124 28.99 -16.41 -10.39
CA ILE A 124 29.15 -17.21 -11.61
C ILE A 124 28.43 -16.47 -12.74
N PRO A 125 29.15 -16.02 -13.79
CA PRO A 125 28.57 -15.29 -14.92
C PRO A 125 27.91 -16.26 -15.91
N ARG A 126 26.92 -17.05 -15.47
CA ARG A 126 26.16 -17.98 -16.32
C ARG A 126 24.67 -17.72 -16.20
N HIS A 127 23.97 -17.80 -17.33
CA HIS A 127 22.51 -17.81 -17.33
C HIS A 127 21.97 -19.14 -16.81
N VAL A 128 20.91 -19.07 -16.02
CA VAL A 128 20.19 -20.25 -15.53
C VAL A 128 18.98 -20.44 -16.41
N ASP A 129 18.87 -21.62 -17.03
CA ASP A 129 17.80 -21.96 -17.95
C ASP A 129 16.57 -22.50 -17.20
N ARG A 130 16.80 -23.34 -16.18
CA ARG A 130 15.75 -23.99 -15.38
C ARG A 130 16.27 -24.56 -14.07
N VAL A 131 15.34 -24.78 -13.14
CA VAL A 131 15.58 -25.48 -11.88
C VAL A 131 14.74 -26.76 -11.86
N GLU A 132 15.39 -27.90 -11.73
CA GLU A 132 14.74 -29.23 -11.69
C GLU A 132 14.76 -29.79 -10.26
N ASN A 133 13.64 -30.36 -9.82
CA ASN A 133 13.59 -31.11 -8.57
C ASN A 133 13.93 -32.58 -8.83
N GLN A 134 15.00 -33.08 -8.19
CA GLN A 134 15.31 -34.51 -8.19
C GLN A 134 14.83 -35.17 -6.89
N PRO A 135 14.23 -36.37 -6.96
CA PRO A 135 13.78 -37.09 -5.78
C PRO A 135 14.95 -37.32 -4.80
N PRO A 136 14.68 -37.31 -3.49
CA PRO A 136 15.72 -37.42 -2.48
C PRO A 136 16.49 -38.73 -2.64
N SER A 137 17.82 -38.63 -2.73
CA SER A 137 18.71 -39.79 -2.62
C SER A 137 18.66 -40.35 -1.19
N PRO A 138 18.69 -41.69 -0.98
CA PRO A 138 18.66 -42.31 0.35
C PRO A 138 19.81 -41.84 1.28
N ASP A 139 20.92 -41.36 0.71
CA ASP A 139 22.09 -40.83 1.45
C ASP A 139 21.98 -39.34 1.84
N ALA A 140 20.83 -38.68 1.59
CA ALA A 140 20.69 -37.25 1.89
C ALA A 140 20.61 -36.96 3.42
N PRO A 141 21.24 -35.87 3.91
CA PRO A 141 21.12 -35.41 5.29
C PRO A 141 19.65 -35.23 5.70
N ALA A 142 19.33 -35.48 6.98
CA ALA A 142 17.95 -35.45 7.50
C ALA A 142 17.20 -34.14 7.20
N ALA A 143 17.90 -33.01 7.09
CA ALA A 143 17.33 -31.70 6.73
C ALA A 143 16.78 -31.58 5.30
N VAL A 144 17.14 -32.51 4.40
CA VAL A 144 16.86 -32.44 2.95
C VAL A 144 16.03 -33.65 2.47
N ARG A 145 15.85 -34.68 3.31
CA ARG A 145 15.10 -35.90 2.98
C ARG A 145 13.65 -35.64 2.54
N GLY A 146 13.04 -34.52 2.99
CA GLY A 146 11.68 -34.13 2.62
C GLY A 146 11.53 -33.25 1.38
N SER A 147 12.61 -32.64 0.87
CA SER A 147 12.55 -31.62 -0.20
C SER A 147 13.19 -32.06 -1.53
N GLY A 148 14.01 -33.11 -1.52
CA GLY A 148 14.82 -33.50 -2.69
C GLY A 148 16.03 -32.60 -2.91
N SER A 149 16.88 -32.93 -3.88
CA SER A 149 18.00 -32.08 -4.31
C SER A 149 17.59 -31.27 -5.54
N LEU A 150 17.83 -29.96 -5.53
CA LEU A 150 17.51 -29.08 -6.65
C LEU A 150 18.69 -29.03 -7.61
N VAL A 151 18.47 -29.27 -8.89
CA VAL A 151 19.48 -29.13 -9.94
C VAL A 151 19.26 -27.81 -10.67
N VAL A 152 20.21 -26.90 -10.57
CA VAL A 152 20.22 -25.66 -11.34
C VAL A 152 20.95 -25.93 -12.65
N ARG A 153 20.25 -25.79 -13.78
CA ARG A 153 20.86 -25.92 -15.11
C ARG A 153 21.22 -24.54 -15.63
N ALA A 154 22.50 -24.35 -15.93
CA ALA A 154 23.05 -23.13 -16.46
C ALA A 154 23.92 -23.41 -17.68
N GLN A 155 23.48 -22.97 -18.86
CA GLN A 155 24.21 -23.10 -20.14
C GLN A 155 24.71 -24.53 -20.39
N GLY A 156 23.83 -25.53 -20.21
CA GLY A 156 24.13 -26.95 -20.42
C GLY A 156 24.85 -27.66 -19.27
N SER A 157 25.32 -26.94 -18.24
CA SER A 157 25.87 -27.54 -17.01
C SER A 157 24.80 -27.63 -15.91
N GLY A 158 24.76 -28.74 -15.15
CA GLY A 158 23.80 -28.94 -14.06
C GLY A 158 24.52 -29.15 -12.73
N GLU A 159 24.21 -28.31 -11.73
CA GLU A 159 24.80 -28.39 -10.39
C GLU A 159 23.71 -28.62 -9.33
N ARG A 160 24.02 -29.44 -8.32
CA ARG A 160 23.09 -29.79 -7.24
C ARG A 160 23.19 -28.82 -6.07
N PHE A 161 22.02 -28.40 -5.57
CA PHE A 161 21.87 -27.51 -4.44
C PHE A 161 20.75 -27.97 -3.51
N HIS A 162 20.87 -27.62 -2.23
CA HIS A 162 19.83 -27.86 -1.22
C HIS A 162 18.68 -26.85 -1.33
N ALA A 163 18.99 -25.62 -1.73
CA ALA A 163 18.03 -24.54 -1.85
C ALA A 163 18.39 -23.62 -3.02
N VAL A 164 17.37 -23.04 -3.66
CA VAL A 164 17.50 -22.09 -4.76
C VAL A 164 16.63 -20.87 -4.49
N ALA A 165 17.20 -19.67 -4.58
CA ALA A 165 16.44 -18.43 -4.51
C ALA A 165 16.41 -17.72 -5.86
N LEU A 166 15.23 -17.22 -6.25
CA LEU A 166 15.04 -16.39 -7.43
C LEU A 166 15.10 -14.91 -7.05
N ALA A 167 16.07 -14.19 -7.61
CA ALA A 167 16.33 -12.77 -7.42
C ALA A 167 16.54 -12.07 -8.78
N ALA A 168 15.78 -12.50 -9.81
CA ALA A 168 15.93 -12.07 -11.21
C ALA A 168 15.28 -10.71 -11.55
N GLY A 169 14.76 -9.99 -10.54
CA GLY A 169 14.08 -8.72 -10.75
C GLY A 169 12.67 -8.87 -11.35
N ALA A 170 12.11 -7.77 -11.87
CA ALA A 170 10.75 -7.74 -12.42
C ALA A 170 10.68 -8.05 -13.94
N GLY A 171 11.82 -8.10 -14.64
CA GLY A 171 11.88 -8.25 -16.10
C GLY A 171 12.08 -9.69 -16.58
N ALA A 172 12.89 -10.48 -15.89
CA ALA A 172 13.23 -11.85 -16.27
C ALA A 172 12.62 -12.85 -15.27
N SER A 173 11.51 -13.49 -15.63
CA SER A 173 10.93 -14.57 -14.84
C SER A 173 11.23 -15.91 -15.49
N LEU A 174 11.78 -16.85 -14.72
CA LEU A 174 11.88 -18.25 -15.11
C LEU A 174 10.51 -18.92 -15.26
N GLY A 175 9.44 -18.31 -14.73
CA GLY A 175 8.07 -18.85 -14.78
C GLY A 175 8.01 -20.28 -14.24
N ASP A 176 7.34 -21.16 -14.99
CA ASP A 176 7.28 -22.60 -14.67
C ASP A 176 8.66 -23.29 -14.69
N GLY A 177 9.68 -22.67 -15.31
CA GLY A 177 11.06 -23.13 -15.27
C GLY A 177 11.74 -22.96 -13.90
N PHE A 178 11.14 -22.22 -12.97
CA PHE A 178 11.56 -22.21 -11.56
C PHE A 178 10.89 -23.35 -10.79
N PHE A 179 9.55 -23.36 -10.76
CA PHE A 179 8.74 -24.48 -10.30
C PHE A 179 7.32 -24.40 -10.89
N PRO A 180 6.62 -25.54 -11.03
CA PRO A 180 5.29 -25.56 -11.63
C PRO A 180 4.29 -24.73 -10.81
N GLY A 181 3.63 -23.77 -11.45
CA GLY A 181 2.66 -22.89 -10.78
C GLY A 181 3.29 -21.70 -10.06
N PHE A 182 4.58 -21.41 -10.32
CA PHE A 182 5.25 -20.20 -9.85
C PHE A 182 4.59 -18.96 -10.45
N GLN A 183 4.11 -18.06 -9.59
CA GLN A 183 3.46 -16.80 -9.99
C GLN A 183 4.24 -15.63 -9.38
N PRO A 184 5.18 -15.03 -10.13
CA PRO A 184 5.99 -13.91 -9.65
C PRO A 184 5.13 -12.66 -9.43
N ALA A 185 5.73 -11.63 -8.84
CA ALA A 185 5.12 -10.31 -8.79
C ALA A 185 4.72 -9.85 -10.21
N PRO A 186 3.48 -9.39 -10.42
CA PRO A 186 3.09 -8.81 -11.70
C PRO A 186 3.96 -7.60 -12.02
N SER A 187 4.20 -7.33 -13.30
CA SER A 187 5.04 -6.22 -13.74
C SER A 187 4.25 -5.21 -14.58
N VAL A 188 4.61 -3.93 -14.48
CA VAL A 188 4.10 -2.85 -15.34
C VAL A 188 5.21 -2.34 -16.27
N ALA A 189 4.83 -1.86 -17.45
CA ALA A 189 5.77 -1.24 -18.38
C ALA A 189 6.31 0.07 -17.79
N ALA A 190 7.60 0.30 -17.99
CA ALA A 190 8.26 1.52 -17.61
C ALA A 190 9.28 1.92 -18.66
N VAL A 191 9.56 3.21 -18.74
CA VAL A 191 10.60 3.75 -19.61
C VAL A 191 11.45 4.67 -18.75
N HIS A 192 12.75 4.44 -18.75
CA HIS A 192 13.68 5.30 -18.05
C HIS A 192 14.60 6.03 -19.01
N ALA A 193 15.06 7.20 -18.59
CA ALA A 193 15.97 8.02 -19.38
C ALA A 193 16.89 8.85 -18.51
N ARG A 194 18.03 9.24 -19.10
CA ARG A 194 18.91 10.26 -18.53
C ARG A 194 18.82 11.54 -19.33
N VAL A 195 18.58 12.62 -18.62
CA VAL A 195 18.50 13.96 -19.18
C VAL A 195 19.66 14.78 -18.65
N ARG A 196 20.44 15.37 -19.56
CA ARG A 196 21.50 16.33 -19.23
C ARG A 196 20.93 17.75 -19.32
N GLN A 197 21.34 18.59 -18.38
CA GLN A 197 20.93 20.00 -18.31
C GLN A 197 22.16 20.89 -18.39
N SER A 198 22.00 22.10 -18.95
CA SER A 198 23.11 23.01 -19.20
C SER A 198 23.51 23.70 -17.89
N ALA A 199 24.78 23.59 -17.51
CA ALA A 199 25.30 23.82 -16.16
C ALA A 199 25.15 25.26 -15.59
N SER A 200 24.53 26.19 -16.31
CA SER A 200 24.53 27.62 -15.97
C SER A 200 23.47 28.03 -14.93
N ARG A 201 22.52 27.17 -14.53
CA ARG A 201 21.50 27.49 -13.50
C ARG A 201 21.01 26.31 -12.66
N LEU A 202 21.89 25.39 -12.24
CA LEU A 202 21.55 24.32 -11.28
C LEU A 202 21.13 24.88 -9.90
N THR A 203 19.93 25.41 -9.85
CA THR A 203 19.15 25.86 -8.69
C THR A 203 17.84 25.07 -8.66
N LEU A 204 17.86 23.84 -9.17
CA LEU A 204 16.80 22.89 -8.88
C LEU A 204 16.85 22.63 -7.37
N ALA A 205 15.75 22.94 -6.68
CA ALA A 205 15.59 22.59 -5.29
C ALA A 205 15.94 21.10 -5.09
N PRO A 206 16.60 20.70 -3.99
CA PRO A 206 17.01 19.33 -3.72
C PRO A 206 15.80 18.44 -3.41
N LEU A 207 14.90 18.29 -4.38
CA LEU A 207 13.62 17.64 -4.27
C LEU A 207 13.48 16.66 -5.43
N ALA A 208 13.15 15.40 -5.13
CA ALA A 208 12.63 14.52 -6.16
C ALA A 208 11.25 15.03 -6.58
N ARG A 209 10.86 14.84 -7.84
CA ARG A 209 9.50 15.16 -8.28
C ARG A 209 8.79 13.90 -8.73
N LEU A 210 7.56 13.74 -8.29
CA LEU A 210 6.64 12.70 -8.73
C LEU A 210 5.46 13.37 -9.40
N TRP A 211 5.39 13.30 -10.72
CA TRP A 211 4.26 13.80 -11.48
C TRP A 211 3.27 12.67 -11.74
N ILE A 212 2.08 12.79 -11.16
CA ILE A 212 1.01 11.79 -11.23
C ILE A 212 0.13 12.06 -12.44
N SER A 213 -0.10 11.01 -13.23
CA SER A 213 -0.96 11.00 -14.41
C SER A 213 -0.72 12.18 -15.37
N PRO A 214 0.53 12.41 -15.86
CA PRO A 214 0.81 13.47 -16.83
C PRO A 214 0.12 13.22 -18.18
N LEU A 215 0.00 11.96 -18.59
CA LEU A 215 -0.63 11.51 -19.82
C LEU A 215 -1.55 10.31 -19.53
N PRO A 216 -2.56 10.02 -20.38
CA PRO A 216 -3.44 8.86 -20.19
C PRO A 216 -2.70 7.51 -20.17
N THR A 217 -1.55 7.44 -20.83
CA THR A 217 -0.68 6.25 -20.93
C THR A 217 0.30 6.12 -19.75
N ILE A 218 0.61 7.22 -19.06
CA ILE A 218 1.60 7.29 -17.98
C ILE A 218 0.88 7.51 -16.64
N ASP A 219 0.99 6.55 -15.73
CA ASP A 219 0.44 6.66 -14.38
C ASP A 219 1.27 7.59 -13.49
N GLY A 220 2.59 7.57 -13.67
CA GLY A 220 3.48 8.46 -12.95
C GLY A 220 4.82 8.64 -13.66
N LEU A 221 5.38 9.83 -13.48
CA LEU A 221 6.70 10.23 -13.96
C LEU A 221 7.53 10.70 -12.77
N PHE A 222 8.62 9.99 -12.50
CA PHE A 222 9.61 10.41 -11.51
C PHE A 222 10.73 11.19 -12.18
N LEU A 223 11.10 12.31 -11.55
CA LEU A 223 12.29 13.09 -11.88
C LEU A 223 13.18 13.09 -10.65
N LEU A 224 14.33 12.43 -10.75
CA LEU A 224 15.33 12.36 -9.68
C LEU A 224 16.53 13.20 -10.08
N PRO A 225 16.74 14.37 -9.44
CA PRO A 225 17.91 15.17 -9.71
C PRO A 225 19.17 14.49 -9.16
N SER A 226 20.21 14.49 -9.97
CA SER A 226 21.58 14.06 -9.65
C SER A 226 22.55 15.21 -9.96
N ALA A 227 23.86 15.03 -9.72
CA ALA A 227 24.89 16.06 -9.83
C ALA A 227 24.92 16.79 -11.16
N HIS A 228 24.81 16.00 -12.23
CA HIS A 228 25.04 16.46 -13.60
C HIS A 228 23.95 15.96 -14.56
N SER A 229 22.91 15.30 -14.04
CA SER A 229 21.81 14.78 -14.84
C SER A 229 20.53 14.68 -14.01
N VAL A 230 19.40 14.61 -14.69
CA VAL A 230 18.12 14.21 -14.11
C VAL A 230 17.79 12.83 -14.63
N TYR A 231 17.58 11.89 -13.71
CA TYR A 231 17.05 10.58 -14.06
C TYR A 231 15.53 10.65 -14.11
N VAL A 232 14.97 10.13 -15.20
CA VAL A 232 13.55 10.13 -15.45
C VAL A 232 13.03 8.70 -15.54
N LEU A 233 11.93 8.41 -14.86
CA LEU A 233 11.27 7.11 -14.88
C LEU A 233 9.77 7.31 -15.06
N ALA A 234 9.26 6.96 -16.23
CA ALA A 234 7.83 6.88 -16.49
C ALA A 234 7.35 5.44 -16.30
N PHE A 235 6.20 5.25 -15.69
CA PHE A 235 5.56 3.94 -15.54
C PHE A 235 4.06 4.02 -15.82
N GLY A 236 3.50 2.92 -16.34
CA GLY A 236 2.09 2.84 -16.69
C GLY A 236 1.78 1.60 -17.54
N PRO A 237 0.50 1.31 -17.79
CA PRO A 237 0.08 0.05 -18.40
C PRO A 237 0.63 -0.16 -19.82
N ALA A 238 0.90 0.92 -20.55
CA ALA A 238 1.35 0.89 -21.94
C ALA A 238 2.29 2.07 -22.27
N VAL A 239 3.23 2.40 -21.38
CA VAL A 239 4.16 3.50 -21.62
C VAL A 239 5.14 3.16 -22.73
N THR A 240 5.20 4.03 -23.74
CA THR A 240 6.18 3.95 -24.82
C THR A 240 7.28 5.01 -24.68
N PRO A 241 8.43 4.85 -25.35
CA PRO A 241 9.44 5.90 -25.46
C PRO A 241 8.89 7.25 -25.95
N ALA A 242 7.93 7.23 -26.87
CA ALA A 242 7.29 8.43 -27.39
C ALA A 242 6.47 9.15 -26.32
N ASP A 243 5.71 8.41 -25.50
CA ASP A 243 4.97 8.97 -24.37
C ASP A 243 5.91 9.66 -23.37
N LEU A 244 7.06 9.04 -23.08
CA LEU A 244 8.07 9.63 -22.19
C LEU A 244 8.60 10.95 -22.77
N CYS A 245 8.98 11.00 -24.05
CA CYS A 245 9.44 12.23 -24.69
C CYS A 245 8.37 13.32 -24.65
N GLN A 246 7.10 12.99 -24.89
CA GLN A 246 6.00 13.94 -24.77
C GLN A 246 5.86 14.46 -23.33
N ALA A 247 5.93 13.58 -22.33
CA ALA A 247 5.88 13.97 -20.93
C ALA A 247 7.06 14.86 -20.52
N LEU A 248 8.26 14.63 -21.07
CA LEU A 248 9.44 15.49 -20.86
C LEU A 248 9.24 16.90 -21.43
N MET A 249 8.66 17.01 -22.63
CA MET A 249 8.34 18.32 -23.23
C MET A 249 7.32 19.08 -22.39
N MET A 250 6.29 18.40 -21.87
CA MET A 250 5.34 19.00 -20.94
C MET A 250 6.00 19.38 -19.60
N ALA A 251 6.93 18.56 -19.11
CA ALA A 251 7.67 18.83 -17.89
C ALA A 251 8.54 20.09 -18.03
N ALA A 252 9.19 20.29 -19.18
CA ALA A 252 9.95 21.51 -19.46
C ALA A 252 9.03 22.75 -19.51
N ARG A 253 7.88 22.65 -20.19
CA ARG A 253 6.86 23.72 -20.23
C ARG A 253 6.37 24.12 -18.84
N ASP A 254 6.17 23.16 -17.95
CA ASP A 254 5.68 23.39 -16.58
C ASP A 254 6.82 23.81 -15.61
N GLY A 255 8.03 24.03 -16.12
CA GLY A 255 9.22 24.42 -15.35
C GLY A 255 9.75 23.31 -14.43
N LEU A 256 9.41 22.05 -14.71
CA LEU A 256 9.93 20.87 -14.01
C LEU A 256 11.27 20.40 -14.56
N LEU A 257 11.60 20.78 -15.80
CA LEU A 257 12.90 20.60 -16.43
C LEU A 257 13.32 21.94 -17.05
N GLU A 258 14.63 22.14 -17.18
CA GLU A 258 15.14 23.32 -17.88
C GLU A 258 14.82 23.24 -19.38
N GLU A 259 14.53 24.38 -19.99
CA GLU A 259 14.39 24.48 -21.45
C GLU A 259 15.77 24.24 -22.11
N GLY A 260 15.82 23.40 -23.15
CA GLY A 260 17.06 23.00 -23.81
C GLY A 260 17.75 21.76 -23.22
N PHE A 261 17.00 20.89 -22.55
CA PHE A 261 17.52 19.62 -22.04
C PHE A 261 17.96 18.66 -23.16
N GLU A 262 19.02 17.88 -22.92
CA GLU A 262 19.50 16.85 -23.84
C GLU A 262 19.19 15.45 -23.32
N LEU A 263 18.47 14.65 -24.10
CA LEU A 263 18.21 13.25 -23.80
C LEU A 263 19.46 12.41 -24.12
N SER A 264 20.17 11.93 -23.10
CA SER A 264 21.43 11.21 -23.28
C SER A 264 21.23 9.72 -23.61
N CYS A 265 20.29 9.07 -22.92
CA CYS A 265 19.96 7.68 -23.14
C CYS A 265 18.53 7.39 -22.69
N LEU A 266 17.90 6.38 -23.29
CA LEU A 266 16.53 5.97 -23.05
C LEU A 266 16.42 4.46 -23.26
N GLU A 267 15.72 3.78 -22.36
CA GLU A 267 15.50 2.34 -22.41
C GLU A 267 14.14 1.96 -21.82
N THR A 268 13.54 0.90 -22.35
CA THR A 268 12.30 0.33 -21.84
C THR A 268 12.60 -0.75 -20.80
N THR A 269 11.97 -0.67 -19.64
CA THR A 269 12.15 -1.61 -18.54
C THR A 269 10.80 -2.04 -17.95
N ARG A 270 10.84 -2.93 -16.97
CA ARG A 270 9.65 -3.39 -16.25
C ARG A 270 9.82 -3.17 -14.75
N LEU A 271 8.78 -2.69 -14.10
CA LEU A 271 8.73 -2.49 -12.66
C LEU A 271 7.74 -3.46 -12.01
N PRO A 272 7.98 -3.93 -10.78
CA PRO A 272 7.00 -4.73 -10.06
C PRO A 272 5.74 -3.90 -9.75
N PHE A 273 4.56 -4.51 -9.79
CA PHE A 273 3.24 -3.89 -9.64
C PHE A 273 2.32 -4.72 -8.74
N GLY A 274 2.77 -5.01 -7.52
CA GLY A 274 2.02 -5.79 -6.53
C GLY A 274 2.75 -7.06 -6.10
N PRO A 275 2.12 -7.88 -5.24
CA PRO A 275 2.72 -9.10 -4.72
C PRO A 275 2.57 -10.24 -5.72
N GLY A 276 3.55 -11.15 -5.73
CA GLY A 276 3.37 -12.47 -6.33
C GLY A 276 2.46 -13.35 -5.47
N ARG A 277 1.87 -14.36 -6.10
CA ARG A 277 0.88 -15.25 -5.46
C ARG A 277 1.53 -16.51 -4.90
N THR A 278 2.34 -17.16 -5.73
CA THR A 278 3.02 -18.41 -5.39
C THR A 278 4.51 -18.16 -5.39
N LEU A 279 5.10 -17.94 -4.22
CA LEU A 279 6.48 -17.48 -4.06
C LEU A 279 7.43 -18.54 -3.50
N VAL A 280 6.90 -19.65 -2.99
CA VAL A 280 7.67 -20.70 -2.32
C VAL A 280 7.30 -22.09 -2.82
N ALA A 281 8.29 -22.96 -2.86
CA ALA A 281 8.17 -24.40 -3.08
C ALA A 281 9.25 -25.11 -2.24
N PRO A 282 9.29 -26.45 -2.16
CA PRO A 282 10.32 -27.15 -1.36
C PRO A 282 11.74 -26.74 -1.77
N GLY A 283 12.47 -26.10 -0.85
CA GLY A 283 13.81 -25.56 -1.08
C GLY A 283 13.90 -24.37 -2.05
N GLN A 284 12.78 -23.83 -2.53
CA GLN A 284 12.75 -22.77 -3.54
C GLN A 284 12.00 -21.54 -3.03
N ILE A 285 12.60 -20.35 -3.19
CA ILE A 285 11.98 -19.08 -2.77
C ILE A 285 12.21 -17.96 -3.79
N ALA A 286 11.28 -17.01 -3.90
CA ALA A 286 11.49 -15.76 -4.63
C ALA A 286 11.78 -14.60 -3.67
N VAL A 287 12.67 -13.67 -4.05
CA VAL A 287 13.14 -12.56 -3.21
C VAL A 287 13.22 -11.25 -3.99
N GLY A 288 13.05 -10.11 -3.32
CA GLY A 288 13.12 -8.77 -3.90
C GLY A 288 11.99 -8.49 -4.88
N ALA A 289 12.30 -7.78 -5.97
CA ALA A 289 11.34 -7.40 -7.00
C ALA A 289 10.69 -8.60 -7.74
N ALA A 290 11.25 -9.81 -7.63
CA ALA A 290 10.62 -11.02 -8.14
C ALA A 290 9.45 -11.50 -7.26
N ALA A 291 9.46 -11.15 -5.97
CA ALA A 291 8.47 -11.56 -4.99
C ALA A 291 7.38 -10.50 -4.76
N LEU A 292 7.78 -9.24 -4.61
CA LEU A 292 6.88 -8.13 -4.34
C LEU A 292 7.52 -6.80 -4.75
N GLY A 293 6.68 -5.78 -4.95
CA GLY A 293 7.11 -4.40 -5.12
C GLY A 293 6.02 -3.54 -5.74
N HIS A 294 6.25 -2.25 -5.83
CA HIS A 294 5.38 -1.35 -6.59
C HIS A 294 6.19 -0.20 -7.21
N PRO A 295 5.73 0.46 -8.29
CA PRO A 295 6.51 1.50 -8.99
C PRO A 295 6.90 2.71 -8.14
N LEU A 296 6.12 3.01 -7.09
CA LEU A 296 6.43 4.10 -6.16
C LEU A 296 7.60 3.79 -5.20
N GLN A 297 8.04 2.52 -5.10
CA GLN A 297 9.17 2.08 -4.28
C GLN A 297 10.44 2.14 -5.14
N ILE A 298 11.08 3.31 -5.19
CA ILE A 298 12.39 3.47 -5.84
C ILE A 298 13.55 3.23 -4.85
N GLY A 299 13.24 3.09 -3.56
CA GLY A 299 14.20 2.75 -2.52
C GLY A 299 14.60 1.26 -2.53
N LEU A 300 15.72 0.95 -1.87
CA LEU A 300 16.20 -0.42 -1.68
C LEU A 300 15.75 -1.08 -0.36
N SER A 301 15.02 -0.36 0.49
CA SER A 301 14.70 -0.78 1.86
C SER A 301 14.00 -2.13 1.87
N GLU A 302 12.97 -2.26 1.03
CA GLU A 302 12.12 -3.43 0.91
C GLU A 302 12.89 -4.58 0.28
N THR A 303 13.64 -4.31 -0.78
CA THR A 303 14.49 -5.33 -1.41
C THR A 303 15.46 -5.93 -0.39
N LEU A 304 16.19 -5.10 0.35
CA LEU A 304 17.11 -5.57 1.41
C LEU A 304 16.38 -6.26 2.56
N ALA A 305 15.19 -5.77 2.95
CA ALA A 305 14.37 -6.40 3.98
C ALA A 305 13.90 -7.80 3.57
N THR A 306 13.46 -7.99 2.32
CA THR A 306 13.09 -9.32 1.81
C THR A 306 14.29 -10.26 1.83
N CYS A 307 15.50 -9.78 1.53
CA CYS A 307 16.73 -10.57 1.58
C CYS A 307 17.05 -11.05 3.01
N SER A 308 16.98 -10.16 4.00
CA SER A 308 17.23 -10.54 5.39
C SER A 308 16.16 -11.51 5.92
N ARG A 309 14.87 -11.26 5.62
CA ARG A 309 13.76 -12.13 6.03
C ARG A 309 13.82 -13.50 5.34
N ALA A 310 14.22 -13.56 4.07
CA ALA A 310 14.47 -14.79 3.34
C ALA A 310 15.61 -15.61 3.96
N ALA A 311 16.72 -14.95 4.32
CA ALA A 311 17.84 -15.61 4.97
C ALA A 311 17.44 -16.24 6.32
N VAL A 312 16.70 -15.52 7.15
CA VAL A 312 16.16 -16.02 8.43
C VAL A 312 15.20 -17.18 8.20
N GLY A 313 14.28 -17.05 7.25
CA GLY A 313 13.31 -18.09 6.91
C GLY A 313 13.95 -19.41 6.48
N LEU A 314 15.00 -19.33 5.65
CA LEU A 314 15.75 -20.49 5.18
C LEU A 314 16.59 -21.16 6.26
N LEU A 315 17.24 -20.37 7.12
CA LEU A 315 18.13 -20.90 8.15
C LEU A 315 17.37 -21.48 9.34
N ASP A 316 16.28 -20.85 9.76
CA ASP A 316 15.58 -21.25 10.98
C ASP A 316 14.42 -22.22 10.68
N GLY A 317 13.77 -22.12 9.52
CA GLY A 317 12.54 -22.85 9.19
C GLY A 317 12.73 -24.24 8.59
N GLY A 318 13.91 -24.52 8.02
CA GLY A 318 14.12 -25.69 7.16
C GLY A 318 13.52 -25.51 5.76
N LEU A 319 13.75 -26.50 4.89
CA LEU A 319 13.53 -26.39 3.44
C LEU A 319 12.18 -26.97 2.96
N SER A 320 11.29 -27.37 3.88
CA SER A 320 9.96 -27.85 3.52
C SER A 320 9.07 -26.68 3.04
N CYS A 321 8.14 -26.95 2.12
CA CYS A 321 7.22 -25.92 1.63
C CYS A 321 6.39 -25.31 2.78
N ALA A 322 5.81 -26.15 3.67
CA ALA A 322 5.00 -25.69 4.79
C ALA A 322 5.79 -24.82 5.79
N SER A 323 7.06 -25.15 6.02
CA SER A 323 7.95 -24.34 6.86
C SER A 323 8.22 -22.97 6.25
N LEU A 324 8.56 -22.93 4.97
CA LEU A 324 8.85 -21.69 4.25
C LEU A 324 7.60 -20.83 4.13
N GLU A 325 6.44 -21.41 3.83
CA GLU A 325 5.18 -20.66 3.79
C GLU A 325 4.84 -20.05 5.15
N ARG A 326 5.02 -20.80 6.24
CA ARG A 326 4.77 -20.27 7.60
C ARG A 326 5.76 -19.17 7.97
N ARG A 327 7.07 -19.43 7.88
CA ARG A 327 8.09 -18.50 8.40
C ARG A 327 8.44 -17.37 7.43
N TYR A 328 8.60 -17.67 6.15
CA TYR A 328 8.94 -16.66 5.16
C TYR A 328 7.73 -15.87 4.70
N ILE A 329 6.63 -16.54 4.32
CA ILE A 329 5.45 -15.81 3.80
C ILE A 329 4.62 -15.21 4.94
N ARG A 330 4.07 -16.02 5.86
CA ARG A 330 3.12 -15.50 6.87
C ARG A 330 3.78 -14.63 7.95
N HIS A 331 4.93 -15.04 8.48
CA HIS A 331 5.63 -14.25 9.52
C HIS A 331 6.62 -13.25 8.93
N GLY A 332 7.23 -13.58 7.79
CA GLY A 332 8.26 -12.76 7.17
C GLY A 332 7.67 -11.70 6.24
N LEU A 333 6.85 -12.07 5.26
CA LEU A 333 6.48 -11.16 4.16
C LEU A 333 5.06 -10.61 4.22
N SER A 334 4.19 -11.09 5.12
CA SER A 334 2.76 -10.71 5.18
C SER A 334 2.52 -9.21 5.08
N GLU A 335 3.08 -8.42 5.98
CA GLU A 335 2.97 -6.95 5.97
C GLU A 335 3.45 -6.35 4.63
N MET A 336 4.57 -6.84 4.09
CA MET A 336 5.15 -6.31 2.85
C MET A 336 4.33 -6.68 1.61
N LEU A 337 3.69 -7.86 1.61
CA LEU A 337 2.80 -8.31 0.54
C LEU A 337 1.51 -7.50 0.55
N GLU A 338 0.96 -7.24 1.75
CA GLU A 338 -0.18 -6.35 1.93
C GLU A 338 0.14 -4.93 1.46
N ASP A 339 1.26 -4.37 1.89
CA ASP A 339 1.73 -3.05 1.47
C ASP A 339 1.94 -2.97 -0.05
N SER A 340 2.56 -3.98 -0.65
CA SER A 340 2.76 -4.06 -2.10
C SER A 340 1.43 -4.11 -2.86
N ALA A 341 0.46 -4.92 -2.40
CA ALA A 341 -0.86 -5.01 -3.01
C ALA A 341 -1.60 -3.68 -2.90
N ALA A 342 -1.46 -3.04 -1.76
CA ALA A 342 -2.11 -1.81 -1.43
C ALA A 342 -1.50 -0.63 -2.21
N GLY A 343 -0.18 -0.61 -2.43
CA GLY A 343 0.50 0.32 -3.31
C GLY A 343 0.07 0.20 -4.77
N ALA A 344 -0.07 -1.03 -5.29
CA ALA A 344 -0.60 -1.28 -6.63
C ALA A 344 -2.04 -0.74 -6.80
N ARG A 345 -2.92 -0.96 -5.81
CA ARG A 345 -4.28 -0.39 -5.79
C ARG A 345 -4.28 1.14 -5.74
N SER A 346 -3.32 1.72 -5.02
CA SER A 346 -3.20 3.17 -4.87
C SER A 346 -2.90 3.87 -6.19
N ILE A 347 -2.12 3.26 -7.09
CA ILE A 347 -1.84 3.83 -8.42
C ILE A 347 -3.11 3.91 -9.28
N ALA A 348 -3.92 2.86 -9.29
CA ALA A 348 -5.21 2.86 -9.98
C ALA A 348 -6.21 3.87 -9.38
N TRP A 349 -6.06 4.19 -8.10
CA TRP A 349 -6.82 5.24 -7.44
C TRP A 349 -6.31 6.64 -7.83
N LEU A 350 -5.00 6.88 -7.77
CA LEU A 350 -4.37 8.14 -8.15
C LEU A 350 -4.73 8.55 -9.58
N ARG A 351 -4.82 7.59 -10.50
CA ARG A 351 -5.31 7.78 -11.88
C ARG A 351 -6.74 8.36 -11.91
N ARG A 352 -7.63 7.89 -11.03
CA ARG A 352 -9.03 8.35 -10.96
C ARG A 352 -9.21 9.66 -10.20
N ALA A 353 -8.33 9.95 -9.25
CA ALA A 353 -8.44 11.12 -8.36
C ALA A 353 -8.05 12.46 -9.02
N GLY A 354 -7.32 12.44 -10.14
CA GLY A 354 -6.96 13.63 -10.91
C GLY A 354 -6.36 14.76 -10.07
N ARG A 355 -7.02 15.93 -10.02
CA ARG A 355 -6.53 17.16 -9.36
C ARG A 355 -6.29 17.03 -7.85
N ARG A 356 -6.94 16.06 -7.17
CA ARG A 356 -6.85 15.89 -5.70
C ARG A 356 -5.86 14.83 -5.27
N ALA A 357 -5.21 14.15 -6.21
CA ALA A 357 -4.21 13.13 -5.93
C ALA A 357 -3.11 13.60 -4.94
N PRO A 358 -2.54 14.82 -5.03
CA PRO A 358 -1.45 15.25 -4.14
C PRO A 358 -1.90 15.48 -2.69
N GLU A 359 -3.04 16.17 -2.48
CA GLU A 359 -3.59 16.46 -1.15
C GLU A 359 -4.06 15.18 -0.44
N ALA A 360 -4.74 14.30 -1.16
CA ALA A 360 -5.21 13.03 -0.61
C ALA A 360 -4.05 12.11 -0.27
N PHE A 361 -2.98 12.13 -1.08
CA PHE A 361 -1.74 11.41 -0.82
C PHE A 361 -1.10 11.88 0.50
N LEU A 362 -1.03 13.19 0.72
CA LEU A 362 -0.54 13.77 1.98
C LEU A 362 -1.46 13.47 3.18
N ALA A 363 -2.77 13.62 3.02
CA ALA A 363 -3.75 13.40 4.08
C ALA A 363 -3.72 11.96 4.57
N ALA A 364 -3.50 11.01 3.67
CA ALA A 364 -3.34 9.61 4.00
C ALA A 364 -2.05 9.35 4.80
N ARG A 365 -0.97 10.09 4.52
CA ARG A 365 0.30 9.93 5.25
C ARG A 365 0.15 10.41 6.69
N LYS A 366 -0.56 11.54 6.88
CA LYS A 366 -0.83 12.08 8.23
C LYS A 366 -1.63 11.11 9.11
N ARG A 367 -2.48 10.26 8.52
CA ARG A 367 -3.26 9.25 9.25
C ARG A 367 -2.49 7.94 9.47
N GLY A 368 -1.57 7.58 8.58
CA GLY A 368 -0.75 6.37 8.66
C GLY A 368 0.46 6.45 9.59
N ALA A 369 0.65 7.55 10.33
CA ALA A 369 1.83 7.76 11.18
C ALA A 369 1.77 7.02 12.54
N VAL A 370 0.75 6.19 12.80
CA VAL A 370 0.60 5.47 14.08
C VAL A 370 0.59 3.96 13.81
N GLY A 371 1.76 3.32 13.98
CA GLY A 371 1.88 1.87 14.19
C GLY A 371 2.48 1.07 13.03
N GLY A 372 3.81 1.00 12.92
CA GLY A 372 4.51 0.03 12.09
C GLY A 372 6.00 0.33 11.93
N VAL A 373 6.86 -0.62 12.32
CA VAL A 373 8.34 -0.48 12.36
C VAL A 373 9.01 -0.60 10.97
N TYR A 374 8.25 -0.66 9.87
CA TYR A 374 8.79 -0.85 8.52
C TYR A 374 8.09 0.06 7.50
N SER A 375 8.82 1.07 6.99
CA SER A 375 8.23 2.20 6.25
C SER A 375 8.28 2.00 4.72
N GLY A 376 7.35 1.18 4.22
CA GLY A 376 7.25 0.78 2.82
C GLY A 376 6.69 1.84 1.86
N GLY A 377 7.34 2.97 1.60
CA GLY A 377 6.78 3.99 0.71
C GLY A 377 7.68 4.74 -0.25
N VAL A 378 7.15 5.88 -0.76
CA VAL A 378 7.73 6.64 -1.88
C VAL A 378 9.14 7.04 -1.51
N LEU A 379 10.13 6.46 -2.20
CA LEU A 379 11.55 6.71 -1.94
C LEU A 379 11.96 6.42 -0.48
N GLY A 380 11.31 5.43 0.16
CA GLY A 380 11.45 5.06 1.58
C GLY A 380 11.08 6.17 2.57
N LEU A 381 10.15 7.05 2.15
CA LEU A 381 9.25 7.74 3.05
C LEU A 381 8.12 6.80 3.43
N ALA A 382 7.62 6.83 4.67
CA ALA A 382 6.43 6.09 5.06
C ALA A 382 5.31 6.32 4.02
N SER A 383 4.94 5.25 3.30
CA SER A 383 3.77 5.33 2.43
C SER A 383 2.59 5.56 3.33
N PRO A 384 1.61 6.34 2.89
CA PRO A 384 0.31 6.25 3.51
C PRO A 384 -0.20 4.81 3.39
N THR A 385 -0.52 4.18 4.52
CA THR A 385 -1.23 2.88 4.53
C THR A 385 -2.48 3.03 3.64
N PRO A 386 -2.75 2.13 2.68
CA PRO A 386 -3.80 2.42 1.70
C PRO A 386 -5.22 2.39 2.25
N LEU A 387 -5.44 1.89 3.46
CA LEU A 387 -6.66 2.16 4.24
C LEU A 387 -6.82 3.66 4.53
N ALA A 388 -5.72 4.36 4.86
CA ALA A 388 -5.71 5.79 5.06
C ALA A 388 -5.86 6.58 3.74
N LEU A 389 -5.32 6.07 2.61
CA LEU A 389 -5.54 6.64 1.26
C LEU A 389 -6.98 6.47 0.81
N LEU A 390 -7.56 5.27 0.98
CA LEU A 390 -8.94 5.00 0.61
C LEU A 390 -9.92 5.73 1.52
N ALA A 391 -9.63 5.85 2.82
CA ALA A 391 -10.41 6.68 3.73
C ALA A 391 -10.27 8.17 3.41
N SER A 392 -9.06 8.69 3.12
CA SER A 392 -8.91 10.10 2.74
C SER A 392 -9.55 10.39 1.39
N ALA A 393 -9.48 9.45 0.45
CA ALA A 393 -10.14 9.48 -0.85
C ALA A 393 -11.66 9.45 -0.79
N ARG A 394 -12.26 8.60 0.06
CA ARG A 394 -13.72 8.53 0.25
C ARG A 394 -14.25 9.84 0.80
N TRP A 395 -13.57 10.42 1.79
CA TRP A 395 -13.93 11.72 2.36
C TRP A 395 -13.61 12.90 1.44
N ALA A 396 -12.54 12.84 0.63
CA ALA A 396 -12.21 13.86 -0.36
C ALA A 396 -13.15 13.81 -1.57
N GLY A 397 -13.59 12.63 -1.97
CA GLY A 397 -14.65 12.40 -2.96
C GLY A 397 -16.01 12.88 -2.44
N MET A 398 -16.35 12.59 -1.18
CA MET A 398 -17.56 13.11 -0.54
C MET A 398 -17.50 14.64 -0.39
N ARG A 399 -16.35 15.21 -0.01
CA ARG A 399 -16.10 16.68 -0.02
C ARG A 399 -16.05 17.27 -1.43
N GLU A 400 -15.87 16.47 -2.48
CA GLU A 400 -15.98 16.91 -3.89
C GLU A 400 -17.41 16.82 -4.39
N VAL A 401 -18.18 15.79 -4.02
CA VAL A 401 -19.62 15.77 -4.29
C VAL A 401 -20.27 16.97 -3.59
N VAL A 402 -19.91 17.22 -2.32
CA VAL A 402 -20.33 18.39 -1.54
C VAL A 402 -19.71 19.70 -2.06
N GLY A 403 -18.44 19.69 -2.50
CA GLY A 403 -17.70 20.88 -2.94
C GLY A 403 -17.89 21.26 -4.41
N SER A 404 -18.28 20.31 -5.26
CA SER A 404 -18.78 20.48 -6.62
C SER A 404 -20.19 21.06 -6.54
N TRP A 405 -21.01 20.57 -5.62
CA TRP A 405 -22.29 21.19 -5.24
C TRP A 405 -22.14 22.66 -4.82
N LEU A 406 -21.21 22.95 -3.90
CA LEU A 406 -20.91 24.32 -3.46
C LEU A 406 -20.45 25.26 -4.59
N ARG A 407 -19.94 24.71 -5.71
CA ARG A 407 -19.48 25.48 -6.87
C ARG A 407 -20.41 25.42 -8.07
N THR A 408 -21.42 24.55 -8.09
CA THR A 408 -22.43 24.49 -9.15
C THR A 408 -23.71 25.26 -8.83
N THR A 409 -23.88 25.78 -7.61
CA THR A 409 -24.90 26.80 -7.34
C THR A 409 -24.33 28.22 -7.51
N VAL A 410 -24.09 28.61 -8.76
CA VAL A 410 -24.56 29.93 -9.23
C VAL A 410 -25.74 29.66 -10.17
N GLU A 411 -26.69 28.88 -9.67
CA GLU A 411 -28.09 29.15 -9.95
C GLU A 411 -28.63 29.83 -8.69
N PRO A 412 -29.50 30.85 -8.83
CA PRO A 412 -30.03 31.58 -7.69
C PRO A 412 -30.68 30.59 -6.73
N VAL A 413 -30.46 30.79 -5.42
CA VAL A 413 -31.18 30.08 -4.36
C VAL A 413 -32.66 30.07 -4.74
N PRO A 414 -33.30 28.90 -4.95
CA PRO A 414 -34.73 28.88 -5.24
C PRO A 414 -35.42 29.59 -4.09
N THR A 415 -36.14 30.65 -4.43
CA THR A 415 -36.81 31.55 -3.47
C THR A 415 -37.93 30.83 -2.70
N ALA A 416 -38.24 29.59 -3.09
CA ALA A 416 -39.05 28.65 -2.34
C ALA A 416 -38.16 27.49 -1.84
N MET A 417 -37.97 27.42 -0.52
CA MET A 417 -37.52 26.21 0.14
C MET A 417 -38.48 25.07 -0.23
N PRO A 418 -38.01 23.88 -0.65
CA PRO A 418 -38.91 22.74 -0.84
C PRO A 418 -39.58 22.43 0.49
N SER A 419 -40.91 22.48 0.51
CA SER A 419 -41.71 22.02 1.64
C SER A 419 -41.47 20.53 1.84
N LEU A 420 -41.24 20.11 3.09
CA LEU A 420 -41.13 18.70 3.46
C LEU A 420 -42.31 17.94 2.86
N GLU A 421 -42.03 16.83 2.19
CA GLU A 421 -43.11 15.97 1.72
C GLU A 421 -43.70 15.22 2.92
N PRO A 422 -45.02 15.31 3.14
CA PRO A 422 -45.68 14.58 4.21
C PRO A 422 -45.46 13.08 3.99
N ASP A 423 -45.16 12.38 5.08
CA ASP A 423 -45.08 10.93 5.16
C ASP A 423 -43.91 10.26 4.40
N LEU A 424 -42.86 10.99 4.03
CA LEU A 424 -41.63 10.42 3.46
C LEU A 424 -40.54 10.17 4.53
N TYR A 425 -40.12 8.92 4.70
CA TYR A 425 -39.05 8.53 5.63
C TYR A 425 -37.90 7.82 4.93
N TYR A 426 -36.67 8.12 5.35
CA TYR A 426 -35.48 7.39 4.88
C TYR A 426 -34.94 6.49 5.98
N VAL A 427 -34.63 5.24 5.63
CA VAL A 427 -34.06 4.25 6.55
C VAL A 427 -32.66 3.91 6.05
N VAL A 428 -31.67 4.03 6.94
CA VAL A 428 -30.26 3.71 6.65
C VAL A 428 -29.76 2.69 7.64
N ASP A 429 -29.61 1.48 7.14
CA ASP A 429 -29.19 0.33 7.93
C ASP A 429 -28.41 -0.62 7.02
N ASP A 430 -27.34 -1.17 7.54
CA ASP A 430 -26.38 -1.94 6.80
C ASP A 430 -26.73 -3.44 6.80
N ASP A 431 -27.48 -3.88 7.81
CA ASP A 431 -28.17 -5.16 7.89
C ASP A 431 -29.44 -5.14 7.01
N ALA A 432 -29.53 -6.07 6.07
CA ALA A 432 -30.66 -6.16 5.16
C ALA A 432 -31.96 -6.57 5.86
N ASP A 433 -31.90 -7.48 6.81
CA ASP A 433 -33.08 -7.99 7.51
C ASP A 433 -33.64 -6.91 8.45
N ALA A 434 -32.77 -6.17 9.13
CA ALA A 434 -33.16 -5.04 9.98
C ALA A 434 -33.75 -3.88 9.18
N ARG A 435 -33.14 -3.56 8.02
CA ARG A 435 -33.62 -2.53 7.10
C ARG A 435 -35.01 -2.86 6.54
N ASP A 436 -35.22 -4.10 6.11
CA ASP A 436 -36.49 -4.55 5.52
C ASP A 436 -37.60 -4.59 6.59
N ALA A 437 -37.30 -5.06 7.80
CA ALA A 437 -38.25 -5.03 8.92
C ALA A 437 -38.67 -3.60 9.29
N MET A 438 -37.72 -2.65 9.34
CA MET A 438 -38.01 -1.24 9.64
C MET A 438 -38.81 -0.58 8.51
N THR A 439 -38.51 -0.92 7.27
CA THR A 439 -39.23 -0.43 6.09
C THR A 439 -40.69 -0.87 6.13
N GLN A 440 -40.95 -2.17 6.35
CA GLN A 440 -42.30 -2.70 6.46
C GLN A 440 -43.09 -2.11 7.63
N LEU A 441 -42.43 -1.88 8.78
CA LEU A 441 -43.06 -1.25 9.94
C LEU A 441 -43.55 0.16 9.62
N LEU A 442 -42.71 0.99 8.99
CA LEU A 442 -43.05 2.36 8.63
C LEU A 442 -44.10 2.42 7.51
N GLU A 443 -44.01 1.55 6.49
CA GLU A 443 -45.01 1.46 5.42
C GLU A 443 -46.40 1.06 5.95
N SER A 444 -46.46 0.23 6.99
CA SER A 444 -47.73 -0.16 7.64
C SER A 444 -48.50 1.01 8.26
N THR A 445 -47.83 2.15 8.50
CA THR A 445 -48.44 3.38 9.01
C THR A 445 -49.00 4.29 7.92
N GLY A 446 -48.88 3.89 6.64
CA GLY A 446 -49.27 4.68 5.47
C GLY A 446 -48.16 5.57 4.92
N ALA A 447 -46.94 5.45 5.45
CA ALA A 447 -45.81 6.27 5.04
C ALA A 447 -45.07 5.71 3.82
N THR A 448 -44.47 6.59 3.03
CA THR A 448 -43.56 6.23 1.94
C THR A 448 -42.14 6.10 2.50
N VAL A 449 -41.52 4.94 2.33
CA VAL A 449 -40.19 4.68 2.87
C VAL A 449 -39.19 4.45 1.74
N VAL A 450 -38.00 5.05 1.86
CA VAL A 450 -36.88 4.75 0.97
C VAL A 450 -35.71 4.25 1.80
N ALA A 451 -35.34 3.00 1.55
CA ALA A 451 -34.28 2.31 2.28
C ALA A 451 -32.94 2.43 1.54
N PHE A 452 -31.87 2.69 2.30
CA PHE A 452 -30.51 2.78 1.78
C PHE A 452 -29.58 1.85 2.57
N ALA A 453 -28.81 1.04 1.85
CA ALA A 453 -27.70 0.28 2.42
C ALA A 453 -26.36 1.05 2.36
N ASP A 454 -26.33 2.18 1.65
CA ASP A 454 -25.12 2.97 1.35
C ASP A 454 -25.32 4.43 1.77
N GLU A 455 -24.39 4.92 2.59
CA GLU A 455 -24.34 6.28 3.11
C GLU A 455 -24.27 7.38 2.02
N LEU A 456 -23.67 7.09 0.85
CA LEU A 456 -23.57 8.03 -0.27
C LEU A 456 -24.89 8.16 -1.04
N ALA A 457 -25.67 7.08 -1.08
CA ALA A 457 -26.99 7.08 -1.71
C ALA A 457 -27.97 7.95 -0.90
N LEU A 458 -27.90 7.90 0.43
CA LEU A 458 -28.69 8.74 1.34
C LEU A 458 -28.48 10.24 1.04
N PHE A 459 -27.23 10.71 1.00
CA PHE A 459 -26.95 12.13 0.78
C PHE A 459 -27.47 12.63 -0.58
N CYS A 460 -27.33 11.81 -1.63
CA CYS A 460 -27.86 12.14 -2.95
C CYS A 460 -29.40 12.19 -2.96
N ALA A 461 -30.05 11.31 -2.20
CA ALA A 461 -31.51 11.25 -2.12
C ALA A 461 -32.09 12.42 -1.32
N VAL A 462 -31.51 12.76 -0.17
CA VAL A 462 -31.95 13.87 0.70
C VAL A 462 -31.84 15.21 -0.02
N ALA A 463 -30.82 15.39 -0.87
CA ALA A 463 -30.65 16.60 -1.66
C ALA A 463 -31.69 16.78 -2.78
N ARG A 464 -32.29 15.68 -3.27
CA ARG A 464 -33.31 15.69 -4.34
C ARG A 464 -34.72 15.75 -3.79
N ARG A 465 -34.98 15.03 -2.69
CA ARG A 465 -36.29 14.91 -2.05
C ARG A 465 -36.06 14.86 -0.53
N PRO A 466 -36.20 15.99 0.19
CA PRO A 466 -35.94 16.03 1.62
C PRO A 466 -37.04 15.25 2.37
N PRO A 467 -36.69 14.21 3.15
CA PRO A 467 -37.67 13.43 3.90
C PRO A 467 -38.13 14.17 5.15
N THR A 468 -39.25 13.74 5.71
CA THR A 468 -39.76 14.20 7.01
C THR A 468 -38.82 13.77 8.14
N ALA A 469 -38.33 12.52 8.12
CA ALA A 469 -37.28 12.06 9.03
C ALA A 469 -36.36 11.01 8.40
N ILE A 470 -35.14 10.94 8.94
CA ILE A 470 -34.13 9.94 8.59
C ILE A 470 -33.91 9.05 9.83
N LEU A 471 -34.12 7.76 9.68
CA LEU A 471 -33.74 6.74 10.66
C LEU A 471 -32.36 6.23 10.29
N LEU A 472 -31.40 6.37 11.20
CA LEU A 472 -29.98 6.17 10.92
C LEU A 472 -29.34 5.22 11.93
N ASP A 473 -28.77 4.10 11.48
CA ASP A 473 -27.94 3.26 12.37
C ASP A 473 -26.60 3.94 12.72
N VAL A 474 -26.12 3.69 13.94
CA VAL A 474 -24.79 4.10 14.41
C VAL A 474 -23.69 3.25 13.79
N VAL A 475 -23.91 1.94 13.71
CA VAL A 475 -22.91 1.00 13.18
C VAL A 475 -23.23 0.75 11.73
N LEU A 476 -22.55 1.46 10.83
CA LEU A 476 -22.61 1.19 9.39
C LEU A 476 -21.27 0.64 8.91
N HIS A 477 -21.29 -0.20 7.87
CA HIS A 477 -20.09 -0.83 7.27
C HIS A 477 -18.89 0.11 7.01
N TRP A 478 -19.12 1.39 6.72
CA TRP A 478 -18.08 2.28 6.20
C TRP A 478 -17.92 3.63 6.92
N VAL A 479 -18.93 4.07 7.68
CA VAL A 479 -18.98 5.38 8.37
C VAL A 479 -19.64 5.23 9.73
N ASP A 480 -19.18 6.00 10.71
CA ASP A 480 -19.85 6.14 12.00
C ASP A 480 -21.13 6.98 11.84
N GLY A 481 -22.29 6.39 12.11
CA GLY A 481 -23.61 7.03 11.96
C GLY A 481 -23.76 8.33 12.75
N LEU A 482 -23.04 8.49 13.87
CA LEU A 482 -23.04 9.74 14.64
C LEU A 482 -22.40 10.89 13.87
N ARG A 483 -21.31 10.62 13.14
CA ARG A 483 -20.64 11.62 12.29
C ARG A 483 -21.44 11.94 11.03
N LEU A 484 -22.20 10.97 10.53
CA LEU A 484 -23.14 11.16 9.43
C LEU A 484 -24.27 12.12 9.85
N CYS A 485 -24.83 11.95 11.05
CA CYS A 485 -25.80 12.88 11.64
C CYS A 485 -25.25 14.31 11.74
N GLU A 486 -24.03 14.46 12.27
CA GLU A 486 -23.37 15.78 12.40
C GLU A 486 -23.20 16.48 11.03
N GLY A 487 -22.89 15.71 9.98
CA GLY A 487 -22.78 16.21 8.60
C GLY A 487 -24.11 16.69 8.03
N LEU A 488 -25.20 15.95 8.27
CA LEU A 488 -26.56 16.32 7.84
C LEU A 488 -27.04 17.60 8.55
N LYS A 489 -26.76 17.75 9.84
CA LYS A 489 -27.17 18.92 10.63
C LYS A 489 -26.37 20.19 10.33
N LYS A 490 -25.13 20.07 9.87
CA LYS A 490 -24.29 21.23 9.48
C LYS A 490 -24.65 21.85 8.13
N HIS A 491 -25.45 21.18 7.30
CA HIS A 491 -25.71 21.61 5.93
C HIS A 491 -27.02 22.44 5.80
N PRO A 492 -27.03 23.62 5.13
CA PRO A 492 -28.17 24.54 5.12
C PRO A 492 -29.49 23.96 4.59
N LEU A 493 -29.42 23.01 3.64
CA LEU A 493 -30.60 22.38 3.05
C LEU A 493 -31.16 21.21 3.86
N THR A 494 -30.36 20.61 4.75
CA THR A 494 -30.73 19.37 5.46
C THR A 494 -30.72 19.54 6.98
N ARG A 495 -30.27 20.69 7.49
CA ARG A 495 -30.24 21.01 8.93
C ARG A 495 -31.60 20.89 9.62
N ASN A 496 -32.68 21.13 8.86
CA ASN A 496 -34.06 21.08 9.36
C ASN A 496 -34.67 19.67 9.28
N THR A 497 -34.02 18.70 8.62
CA THR A 497 -34.50 17.32 8.55
C THR A 497 -34.32 16.64 9.90
N ARG A 498 -35.35 15.96 10.41
CA ARG A 498 -35.26 15.19 11.65
C ARG A 498 -34.38 13.96 11.44
N VAL A 499 -33.45 13.71 12.35
CA VAL A 499 -32.58 12.53 12.32
C VAL A 499 -32.77 11.77 13.62
N ILE A 500 -33.20 10.52 13.51
CA ILE A 500 -33.40 9.59 14.63
C ILE A 500 -32.30 8.54 14.51
N VAL A 501 -31.46 8.46 15.53
CA VAL A 501 -30.35 7.51 15.57
C VAL A 501 -30.81 6.22 16.22
N MET A 502 -30.51 5.07 15.62
CA MET A 502 -30.83 3.75 16.13
C MET A 502 -29.54 2.98 16.40
N SER A 503 -29.47 2.16 17.45
CA SER A 503 -28.28 1.31 17.67
C SER A 503 -28.56 0.10 18.55
N GLY A 504 -27.92 -1.03 18.25
CA GLY A 504 -27.88 -2.19 19.16
C GLY A 504 -26.93 -2.00 20.36
N LEU A 505 -26.11 -0.94 20.36
CA LEU A 505 -25.18 -0.63 21.45
C LEU A 505 -25.83 0.32 22.47
N ASN A 506 -26.54 -0.24 23.46
CA ASN A 506 -27.18 0.55 24.52
C ASN A 506 -26.17 1.00 25.60
N ARG A 507 -25.25 1.91 25.25
CA ARG A 507 -24.28 2.49 26.18
C ARG A 507 -24.52 4.00 26.36
N PRO A 508 -24.44 4.55 27.58
CA PRO A 508 -24.73 5.97 27.84
C PRO A 508 -23.93 6.96 27.00
N HIS A 509 -22.67 6.64 26.67
CA HIS A 509 -21.81 7.51 25.85
C HIS A 509 -22.22 7.59 24.38
N VAL A 510 -22.85 6.54 23.84
CA VAL A 510 -23.33 6.52 22.44
C VAL A 510 -24.60 7.35 22.32
N GLN A 511 -25.50 7.20 23.30
CA GLN A 511 -26.71 8.01 23.40
C GLN A 511 -26.40 9.50 23.51
N GLN A 512 -25.48 9.87 24.41
CA GLN A 512 -25.05 11.27 24.54
C GLN A 512 -24.39 11.78 23.24
N GLY A 513 -23.53 10.97 22.62
CA GLY A 513 -22.88 11.31 21.36
C GLY A 513 -23.86 11.53 20.19
N ALA A 514 -24.99 10.84 20.17
CA ALA A 514 -26.05 11.06 19.17
C ALA A 514 -26.74 12.41 19.34
N LEU A 515 -27.07 12.77 20.57
CA LEU A 515 -27.67 14.08 20.88
C LEU A 515 -26.69 15.23 20.61
N ASP A 516 -25.42 15.06 20.98
CA ASP A 516 -24.37 16.06 20.71
C ASP A 516 -24.12 16.26 19.22
N ALA A 517 -24.31 15.20 18.40
CA ALA A 517 -24.26 15.27 16.93
C ALA A 517 -25.51 15.95 16.30
N GLY A 518 -26.49 16.32 17.12
CA GLY A 518 -27.72 16.98 16.71
C GLY A 518 -28.85 16.03 16.31
N ALA A 519 -28.82 14.76 16.74
CA ALA A 519 -29.96 13.87 16.54
C ALA A 519 -31.15 14.32 17.40
N GLU A 520 -32.37 14.13 16.89
CA GLU A 520 -33.61 14.46 17.60
C GLU A 520 -33.92 13.44 18.71
N ALA A 521 -33.58 12.17 18.45
CA ALA A 521 -33.78 11.06 19.37
C ALA A 521 -32.77 9.94 19.13
N PHE A 522 -32.54 9.14 20.17
CA PHE A 522 -31.76 7.91 20.12
C PHE A 522 -32.66 6.75 20.56
N LEU A 523 -32.77 5.71 19.73
CA LEU A 523 -33.59 4.53 19.99
C LEU A 523 -32.71 3.26 20.05
N PRO A 524 -32.67 2.52 21.18
CA PRO A 524 -31.96 1.26 21.23
C PRO A 524 -32.70 0.19 20.39
N LYS A 525 -31.95 -0.64 19.65
CA LYS A 525 -32.49 -1.83 18.98
C LYS A 525 -32.64 -2.97 20.00
N PRO A 526 -33.74 -3.74 20.01
CA PRO A 526 -34.88 -3.68 19.10
C PRO A 526 -35.78 -2.46 19.35
N VAL A 527 -36.16 -1.76 18.27
CA VAL A 527 -36.95 -0.53 18.36
C VAL A 527 -38.42 -0.87 18.56
N GLU A 528 -39.03 -0.37 19.63
CA GLU A 528 -40.47 -0.52 19.88
C GLU A 528 -41.28 0.42 18.96
N PRO A 529 -42.30 -0.08 18.23
CA PRO A 529 -43.08 0.73 17.29
C PRO A 529 -43.67 2.01 17.90
N ARG A 530 -44.09 1.94 19.17
CA ARG A 530 -44.67 3.09 19.88
C ARG A 530 -43.64 4.19 20.14
N GLN A 531 -42.42 3.82 20.54
CA GLN A 531 -41.33 4.76 20.78
C GLN A 531 -40.83 5.38 19.47
N LEU A 532 -40.79 4.58 18.40
CA LEU A 532 -40.48 5.08 17.07
C LEU A 532 -41.47 6.14 16.61
N MET A 533 -42.77 5.90 16.79
CA MET A 533 -43.79 6.88 16.41
C MET A 533 -43.73 8.16 17.24
N GLN A 534 -43.48 8.05 18.55
CA GLN A 534 -43.25 9.22 19.41
C GLN A 534 -42.06 10.06 18.91
N ALA A 535 -40.94 9.41 18.58
CA ALA A 535 -39.75 10.07 18.05
C ALA A 535 -39.98 10.74 16.68
N LEU A 536 -40.76 10.11 15.79
CA LEU A 536 -41.09 10.67 14.47
C LEU A 536 -42.02 11.88 14.56
N LEU A 537 -42.99 11.85 15.48
CA LEU A 537 -43.95 12.93 15.72
C LEU A 537 -43.34 14.08 16.53
N GLY A 538 -42.28 13.83 17.31
CA GLY A 538 -41.64 14.81 18.18
C GLY A 538 -42.29 14.93 19.56
N GLU A 539 -42.98 13.88 19.99
CA GLU A 539 -43.58 13.76 21.32
C GLU A 539 -42.53 13.28 22.34
N PRO A 540 -42.62 13.66 23.63
CA PRO A 540 -41.69 13.22 24.66
C PRO A 540 -41.73 11.69 24.81
N LEU A 541 -40.55 11.05 24.76
CA LEU A 541 -40.38 9.61 24.91
C LEU A 541 -40.74 9.18 26.34
N GLU A 542 -41.71 8.29 26.49
CA GLU A 542 -42.08 7.69 27.78
C GLU A 542 -40.99 6.69 28.24
N ALA A 543 -40.66 6.68 29.54
CA ALA A 543 -39.71 5.72 30.11
C ALA A 543 -40.23 4.27 29.97
N PRO A 544 -39.35 3.27 29.75
CA PRO A 544 -39.76 1.90 29.47
C PRO A 544 -40.65 1.34 30.59
N HIS A 545 -41.83 0.82 30.22
CA HIS A 545 -42.70 0.07 31.11
C HIS A 545 -42.04 -1.27 31.49
N HIS A 546 -41.28 -1.28 32.58
CA HIS A 546 -40.87 -2.54 33.21
C HIS A 546 -42.10 -3.20 33.85
N ALA A 547 -42.60 -4.28 33.25
CA ALA A 547 -43.52 -5.19 33.92
C ALA A 547 -42.86 -5.73 35.21
N PRO A 548 -43.57 -5.83 36.35
CA PRO A 548 -42.95 -6.22 37.60
C PRO A 548 -42.60 -7.71 37.59
N LEU A 549 -41.30 -8.03 37.65
CA LEU A 549 -40.81 -9.37 37.98
C LEU A 549 -40.83 -9.53 39.52
N HIS A 550 -41.47 -10.63 39.97
CA HIS A 550 -41.61 -11.07 41.35
C HIS A 550 -40.26 -11.13 42.14
N PRO A 551 -40.30 -11.03 43.48
CA PRO A 551 -39.09 -10.86 44.29
C PRO A 551 -38.28 -12.15 44.50
N ALA A 552 -36.98 -11.91 44.67
CA ALA A 552 -35.84 -12.77 44.96
C ALA A 552 -36.08 -14.07 45.79
N ALA A 553 -35.47 -15.16 45.34
CA ALA A 553 -34.99 -16.25 46.19
C ALA A 553 -33.48 -16.04 46.45
N GLY A 554 -33.09 -16.01 47.72
CA GLY A 554 -31.74 -15.69 48.21
C GLY A 554 -30.70 -16.81 48.00
N PRO A 555 -29.45 -16.57 48.46
CA PRO A 555 -28.29 -17.39 48.14
C PRO A 555 -28.19 -18.59 49.09
N SER A 556 -27.78 -19.74 48.56
CA SER A 556 -27.27 -20.85 49.36
C SER A 556 -25.81 -21.11 48.95
N ASP A 557 -24.95 -21.04 49.96
CA ASP A 557 -23.55 -21.43 49.98
C ASP A 557 -23.27 -22.75 49.24
N LEU A 558 -22.08 -22.85 48.62
CA LEU A 558 -21.13 -23.96 48.80
C LEU A 558 -19.86 -23.79 47.94
N ASP A 559 -18.73 -23.82 48.67
CA ASP A 559 -17.39 -24.28 48.32
C ASP A 559 -16.50 -23.54 47.31
N SER A 560 -15.64 -22.72 47.92
CA SER A 560 -14.21 -22.61 47.64
C SER A 560 -13.48 -23.97 47.72
N ASP A 561 -12.66 -24.24 46.70
CA ASP A 561 -11.40 -25.00 46.70
C ASP A 561 -11.33 -26.02 45.57
N ARG A 562 -10.66 -25.62 44.48
CA ARG A 562 -9.72 -26.43 43.69
C ARG A 562 -9.34 -25.63 42.46
N TYR A 563 -8.08 -25.20 42.42
CA TYR A 563 -7.14 -25.24 41.28
C TYR A 563 -6.05 -24.19 41.52
N ALA A 564 -5.19 -24.51 42.48
CA ALA A 564 -3.78 -24.14 42.46
C ALA A 564 -2.98 -25.45 42.40
N SER A 565 -2.50 -25.80 41.21
CA SER A 565 -1.38 -26.71 40.89
C SER A 565 -1.16 -26.70 39.39
#